data_AF-A0A942KLL4-F1
#
_entry.id   AF-A0A942KLL4-F1
#
_cell.length_a   1.000
_cell.length_b   1.000
_cell.length_c   1.000
_cell.angle_alpha   90.00
_cell.angle_beta   90.00
_cell.angle_gamma   90.00
#
_symmetry.space_group_name_H-M   'P 1'
#
loop_
_entity.id
_entity.type
_entity.pdbx_description
1 polymer ?
#
loop_
_entity_poly.entity_id
_entity_poly.type
_entity_poly.pdbx_seq_one_letter_code
_entity_poly.pdbx_strand_id
1 'polypeptide(L)'
;MAETNYDATSDTGVQDSKQDKRPLHTFVTVVATVVIIVLILLLWRGCATYQERGVALLGGREIVEVEGLEKLDGSVAVWLRPDASIVEVLERNGLAGRRHTHLGEGTYVIDTAGENENDIVRRLDKDPGLHDAGFIYSE
;
A
#
# COMPACT_ATOMS: atom_id res chain seq x y z
N MET A 1 -69.94 -61.84 -33.60
CA MET A 1 -69.08 -61.04 -34.51
C MET A 1 -67.77 -60.82 -33.79
N ALA A 2 -66.67 -61.10 -34.49
CA ALA A 2 -65.33 -61.31 -33.96
C ALA A 2 -64.61 -60.02 -33.53
N GLU A 3 -63.64 -60.22 -32.65
CA GLU A 3 -62.62 -59.26 -32.20
C GLU A 3 -61.73 -58.77 -33.33
N THR A 4 -61.13 -57.59 -33.16
CA THR A 4 -59.68 -57.38 -33.42
C THR A 4 -59.19 -56.07 -32.81
N ASN A 5 -58.14 -56.21 -32.00
CA ASN A 5 -57.20 -55.19 -31.55
C ASN A 5 -56.53 -54.47 -32.73
N TYR A 6 -56.34 -53.14 -32.63
CA TYR A 6 -55.15 -52.46 -33.12
C TYR A 6 -54.83 -51.27 -32.20
N ASP A 7 -53.67 -51.38 -31.59
CA ASP A 7 -52.97 -50.38 -30.78
C ASP A 7 -52.12 -49.51 -31.72
N ALA A 8 -52.18 -48.18 -31.60
CA ALA A 8 -51.25 -47.25 -32.24
C ALA A 8 -51.32 -45.87 -31.58
N THR A 9 -50.55 -45.71 -30.50
CA THR A 9 -49.80 -44.51 -30.11
C THR A 9 -50.09 -43.22 -30.90
N SER A 10 -50.73 -42.26 -30.24
CA SER A 10 -50.49 -40.82 -30.47
C SER A 10 -50.24 -40.15 -29.12
N ASP A 11 -49.04 -40.44 -28.62
CA ASP A 11 -48.34 -39.65 -27.62
C ASP A 11 -48.03 -38.27 -28.21
N THR A 12 -48.77 -37.25 -27.79
CA THR A 12 -48.24 -35.88 -27.64
C THR A 12 -49.15 -35.09 -26.70
N GLY A 13 -49.28 -35.59 -25.48
CA GLY A 13 -49.62 -34.75 -24.35
C GLY A 13 -48.48 -33.75 -24.16
N VAL A 14 -48.79 -32.49 -24.39
CA VAL A 14 -47.99 -31.29 -24.13
C VAL A 14 -47.04 -31.49 -22.94
N GLN A 15 -45.75 -31.70 -23.24
CA GLN A 15 -44.65 -31.56 -22.28
C GLN A 15 -44.54 -30.08 -21.90
N ASP A 16 -45.25 -29.66 -20.87
CA ASP A 16 -45.07 -28.32 -20.32
C ASP A 16 -45.07 -28.40 -18.80
N SER A 17 -43.96 -28.89 -18.23
CA SER A 17 -43.60 -28.76 -16.80
C SER A 17 -42.19 -29.29 -16.49
N LYS A 18 -41.17 -28.89 -17.25
CA LYS A 18 -39.79 -28.84 -16.71
C LYS A 18 -39.13 -27.56 -17.19
N GLN A 19 -39.53 -26.45 -16.56
CA GLN A 19 -38.63 -25.31 -16.45
C GLN A 19 -37.42 -25.78 -15.64
N ASP A 20 -36.36 -26.19 -16.34
CA ASP A 20 -35.03 -26.40 -15.77
C ASP A 20 -34.48 -25.07 -15.25
N LYS A 21 -34.97 -24.66 -14.08
CA LYS A 21 -34.42 -23.55 -13.29
C LYS A 21 -33.18 -24.02 -12.55
N ARG A 22 -32.11 -24.34 -13.28
CA ARG A 22 -30.77 -24.49 -12.67
C ARG A 22 -29.66 -23.83 -13.51
N PRO A 23 -29.68 -22.49 -13.68
CA PRO A 23 -28.43 -21.77 -13.95
C PRO A 23 -28.06 -20.74 -12.86
N LEU A 24 -28.98 -20.37 -11.98
CA LEU A 24 -28.75 -19.27 -11.02
C LEU A 24 -27.91 -19.69 -9.82
N HIS A 25 -28.14 -20.90 -9.28
CA HIS A 25 -27.39 -21.39 -8.12
C HIS A 25 -25.91 -21.66 -8.46
N THR A 26 -25.65 -22.22 -9.64
CA THR A 26 -24.30 -22.51 -10.12
C THR A 26 -23.51 -21.22 -10.35
N PHE A 27 -24.16 -20.18 -10.89
CA PHE A 27 -23.56 -18.88 -11.09
C PHE A 27 -23.16 -18.21 -9.77
N VAL A 28 -24.03 -18.26 -8.75
CA VAL A 28 -23.74 -17.72 -7.41
C VAL A 28 -22.55 -18.42 -6.77
N THR A 29 -22.47 -19.75 -6.85
CA THR A 29 -21.33 -20.51 -6.29
C THR A 29 -20.01 -20.18 -6.98
N VAL A 30 -20.02 -19.98 -8.30
CA VAL A 30 -18.81 -19.62 -9.06
C VAL A 30 -18.33 -18.22 -8.67
N VAL A 31 -19.23 -17.24 -8.61
CA VAL A 31 -18.88 -15.87 -8.21
C VAL A 31 -18.35 -15.84 -6.78
N ALA A 32 -19.00 -16.52 -5.84
CA ALA A 32 -18.55 -16.61 -4.45
C ALA A 32 -17.14 -17.22 -4.36
N THR A 33 -16.86 -18.25 -5.16
CA THR A 33 -15.54 -18.91 -5.19
C THR A 33 -14.46 -17.95 -5.69
N VAL A 34 -14.73 -17.19 -6.76
CA VAL A 34 -13.78 -16.19 -7.28
C VAL A 34 -13.51 -15.11 -6.23
N VAL A 35 -14.54 -14.60 -5.55
CA VAL A 35 -14.37 -13.60 -4.48
C VAL A 35 -13.51 -14.14 -3.35
N ILE A 36 -13.74 -15.39 -2.91
CA ILE A 36 -12.92 -16.04 -1.87
C ILE A 36 -11.46 -16.16 -2.32
N ILE A 37 -11.21 -16.58 -3.56
CA ILE A 37 -9.85 -16.66 -4.10
C ILE A 37 -9.18 -15.29 -4.11
N VAL A 38 -9.88 -14.23 -4.56
CA VAL A 38 -9.34 -12.86 -4.52
C VAL A 38 -9.03 -12.44 -3.08
N LEU A 39 -9.90 -12.73 -2.12
CA LEU A 39 -9.62 -12.44 -0.70
C LEU A 39 -8.40 -13.19 -0.18
N ILE A 40 -8.22 -14.46 -0.55
CA ILE A 40 -7.04 -15.25 -0.18
C ILE A 40 -5.78 -14.67 -0.83
N LEU A 41 -5.84 -14.29 -2.10
CA LEU A 41 -4.71 -13.66 -2.81
C LEU A 41 -4.36 -12.29 -2.21
N LEU A 42 -5.36 -11.50 -1.81
CA LEU A 42 -5.15 -10.23 -1.10
C LEU A 42 -4.58 -10.46 0.31
N LEU A 43 -5.04 -11.49 1.02
CA LEU A 43 -4.48 -11.89 2.31
C LEU A 43 -3.06 -12.43 2.17
N TRP A 44 -2.73 -13.13 1.10
CA TRP A 44 -1.37 -13.58 0.82
C TRP A 44 -0.45 -12.42 0.43
N ARG A 45 -0.95 -11.47 -0.37
CA ARG A 45 -0.23 -10.21 -0.65
C ARG A 45 -0.06 -9.36 0.63
N GLY A 46 -1.05 -9.38 1.52
CA GLY A 46 -1.01 -8.72 2.82
C GLY A 46 -0.13 -9.44 3.85
N CYS A 47 -0.01 -10.77 3.79
CA CYS A 47 0.85 -11.54 4.71
C CYS A 47 2.34 -11.42 4.36
N ALA A 48 2.70 -11.07 3.12
CA ALA A 48 4.07 -10.67 2.77
C ALA A 48 4.44 -9.26 3.29
N THR A 49 3.49 -8.51 3.88
CA THR A 49 3.69 -7.18 4.46
C THR A 49 3.49 -7.13 5.98
N TYR A 50 3.33 -8.29 6.64
CA TYR A 50 3.34 -8.40 8.11
C TYR A 50 4.70 -8.94 8.60
N GLN A 51 5.76 -8.18 8.35
CA GLN A 51 7.00 -8.32 9.12
C GLN A 51 7.33 -6.97 9.75
N GLU A 52 6.95 -6.88 11.02
CA GLU A 52 7.31 -5.89 12.05
C GLU A 52 8.12 -4.66 11.62
N ARG A 53 7.50 -3.48 11.69
CA ARG A 53 7.90 -2.37 12.61
C ARG A 53 6.93 -1.21 12.41
N GLY A 54 6.49 -0.61 13.51
CA GLY A 54 5.56 0.50 13.47
C GLY A 54 6.14 1.66 12.67
N VAL A 55 5.55 1.94 11.51
CA VAL A 55 5.73 3.22 10.82
C VAL A 55 4.35 3.65 10.36
N ALA A 56 3.94 4.80 10.87
CA ALA A 56 2.60 5.35 10.70
C ALA A 56 2.29 5.54 9.22
N LEU A 57 1.21 4.89 8.77
CA LEU A 57 0.56 5.14 7.47
C LEU A 57 -0.05 6.55 7.48
N LEU A 58 0.76 7.58 7.24
CA LEU A 58 0.31 8.93 6.90
C LEU A 58 1.23 9.48 5.81
N GLY A 59 0.79 9.34 4.55
CA GLY A 59 1.33 10.12 3.43
C GLY A 59 2.23 9.40 2.44
N GLY A 60 1.78 8.28 1.85
CA GLY A 60 2.10 7.86 0.47
C GLY A 60 3.55 7.69 -0.01
N ARG A 61 4.57 7.97 0.79
CA ARG A 61 5.98 7.83 0.44
C ARG A 61 6.67 7.05 1.55
N GLU A 62 7.27 5.93 1.15
CA GLU A 62 8.00 5.01 2.01
C GLU A 62 9.47 5.43 1.99
N ILE A 63 10.02 5.77 3.16
CA ILE A 63 11.46 5.96 3.33
C ILE A 63 12.02 4.58 3.64
N VAL A 64 12.69 3.98 2.65
CA VAL A 64 13.24 2.62 2.73
C VAL A 64 14.72 2.70 3.06
N GLU A 65 15.16 1.89 4.02
CA GLU A 65 16.57 1.67 4.29
C GLU A 65 17.20 0.97 3.07
N VAL A 66 18.20 1.60 2.44
CA VAL A 66 18.83 1.05 1.24
C VAL A 66 20.05 0.22 1.65
N GLU A 67 19.93 -1.10 1.54
CA GLU A 67 21.06 -2.00 1.75
C GLU A 67 22.09 -1.86 0.62
N GLY A 68 23.37 -1.76 0.97
CA GLY A 68 24.48 -1.76 0.03
C GLY A 68 24.95 -0.39 -0.47
N LEU A 69 24.31 0.71 -0.04
CA LEU A 69 24.77 2.07 -0.33
C LEU A 69 25.57 2.64 0.84
N GLU A 70 26.65 3.36 0.53
CA GLU A 70 27.41 4.10 1.53
C GLU A 70 26.66 5.39 1.89
N LYS A 71 26.64 5.69 3.19
CA LYS A 71 26.09 6.95 3.67
C LYS A 71 26.93 8.10 3.12
N LEU A 72 26.26 9.10 2.57
CA LEU A 72 26.87 10.36 2.19
C LEU A 72 27.12 11.19 3.45
N ASP A 73 28.39 11.35 3.79
CA ASP A 73 28.81 12.17 4.93
C ASP A 73 28.58 13.67 4.66
N GLY A 74 28.36 14.43 5.73
CA GLY A 74 28.21 15.88 5.65
C GLY A 74 26.81 16.37 5.27
N SER A 75 25.82 15.47 5.14
CA SER A 75 24.45 15.87 4.78
C SER A 75 23.38 15.01 5.45
N VAL A 76 22.25 15.65 5.77
CA VAL A 76 21.07 15.02 6.37
C VAL A 76 19.84 15.41 5.57
N ALA A 77 18.96 14.45 5.27
CA ALA A 77 17.67 14.71 4.66
C ALA A 77 16.61 14.95 5.74
N VAL A 78 15.73 15.91 5.50
CA VAL A 78 14.55 16.16 6.33
C VAL A 78 13.32 16.26 5.46
N TRP A 79 12.20 15.80 6.01
CA TRP A 79 10.91 15.93 5.38
C TRP A 79 9.97 16.76 6.25
N LEU A 80 9.59 17.92 5.74
CA LEU A 80 8.76 18.88 6.44
C LEU A 80 7.28 18.56 6.31
N ARG A 81 6.53 18.90 7.36
CA ARG A 81 5.07 18.96 7.30
C ARG A 81 4.62 20.13 6.42
N PRO A 82 3.40 20.07 5.83
CA PRO A 82 2.92 21.08 4.89
C PRO A 82 2.84 22.51 5.47
N ASP A 83 2.70 22.63 6.78
CA ASP A 83 2.58 23.88 7.53
C ASP A 83 3.89 24.33 8.19
N ALA A 84 4.96 23.54 8.09
CA ALA A 84 6.24 23.83 8.71
C ALA A 84 7.17 24.63 7.77
N SER A 85 7.96 25.52 8.36
CA SER A 85 9.02 26.26 7.67
C SER A 85 10.39 25.65 7.98
N ILE A 86 11.21 25.40 6.95
CA ILE A 86 12.57 24.87 7.12
C ILE A 86 13.43 25.81 7.96
N VAL A 87 13.25 27.12 7.80
CA VAL A 87 14.01 28.12 8.55
C VAL A 87 13.71 27.99 10.05
N GLU A 88 12.43 27.88 10.41
CA GLU A 88 12.02 27.75 11.81
C GLU A 88 12.44 26.41 12.42
N VAL A 89 12.33 25.31 11.66
CA VAL A 89 12.81 23.98 12.08
C VAL A 89 14.31 24.04 12.37
N LEU A 90 15.10 24.62 11.46
CA LEU A 90 16.54 24.75 11.64
C LEU A 90 16.88 25.64 12.85
N GLU A 91 16.20 26.76 13.04
CA GLU A 91 16.39 27.64 14.19
C GLU A 91 16.10 26.93 15.53
N ARG A 92 14.97 26.23 15.63
CA ARG A 92 14.60 25.48 16.84
C ARG A 92 15.61 24.40 17.22
N ASN A 93 16.28 23.81 16.22
CA ASN A 93 17.25 22.74 16.40
C ASN A 93 18.70 23.23 16.50
N GLY A 94 18.94 24.54 16.57
CA GLY A 94 20.29 25.12 16.67
C GLY A 94 21.09 25.04 15.37
N LEU A 95 20.41 24.83 14.25
CA LEU A 95 20.97 24.73 12.89
C LEU A 95 20.69 26.01 12.08
N ALA A 96 20.46 27.13 12.76
CA ALA A 96 20.22 28.42 12.12
C ALA A 96 21.35 28.79 11.15
N GLY A 97 20.99 29.22 9.93
CA GLY A 97 21.95 29.61 8.90
C GLY A 97 22.71 28.45 8.23
N ARG A 98 22.39 27.19 8.54
CA ARG A 98 22.92 26.05 7.78
C ARG A 98 22.41 26.09 6.35
N ARG A 99 23.30 25.73 5.41
CA ARG A 99 22.93 25.58 4.00
C ARG A 99 21.94 24.44 3.87
N HIS A 100 20.89 24.69 3.11
CA HIS A 100 19.91 23.67 2.79
C HIS A 100 19.49 23.79 1.32
N THR A 101 19.20 22.65 0.72
CA THR A 101 18.75 22.53 -0.66
C THR A 101 17.38 21.87 -0.69
N HIS A 102 16.40 22.52 -1.33
CA HIS A 102 15.07 21.95 -1.50
C HIS A 102 15.08 20.94 -2.64
N LEU A 103 14.63 19.70 -2.37
CA LEU A 103 14.52 18.63 -3.36
C LEU A 103 13.09 18.48 -3.92
N GLY A 104 12.12 19.23 -3.38
CA GLY A 104 10.71 19.12 -3.76
C GLY A 104 9.87 18.42 -2.69
N GLU A 105 8.55 18.62 -2.75
CA GLU A 105 7.55 17.95 -1.88
C GLU A 105 7.82 18.10 -0.37
N GLY A 106 8.43 19.22 0.05
CA GLY A 106 8.77 19.47 1.45
C GLY A 106 10.03 18.72 1.92
N THR A 107 10.78 18.09 1.01
CA THR A 107 12.06 17.44 1.32
C THR A 107 13.22 18.41 1.15
N TYR A 108 14.10 18.45 2.14
CA TYR A 108 15.30 19.29 2.13
C TYR A 108 16.52 18.47 2.52
N VAL A 109 17.66 18.83 1.93
CA VAL A 109 18.98 18.36 2.36
C VAL A 109 19.65 19.47 3.13
N ILE A 110 20.16 19.18 4.32
CA ILE A 110 20.85 20.12 5.20
C ILE A 110 22.32 19.71 5.29
N ASP A 111 23.20 20.69 5.08
CA ASP A 111 24.64 20.55 5.30
C ASP A 111 24.94 20.50 6.81
N THR A 112 25.63 19.46 7.26
CA THR A 112 25.97 19.28 8.68
C THR A 112 27.18 20.11 9.11
N ALA A 113 27.95 20.64 8.15
CA ALA A 113 29.13 21.45 8.37
C ALA A 113 30.13 20.83 9.36
N GLY A 114 30.29 19.50 9.28
CA GLY A 114 31.22 18.72 10.10
C GLY A 114 30.70 18.36 11.50
N GLU A 115 29.45 18.69 11.83
CA GLU A 115 28.79 18.19 13.03
C GLU A 115 28.31 16.75 12.82
N ASN A 116 28.26 15.96 13.89
CA ASN A 116 27.87 14.55 13.84
C ASN A 116 26.43 14.40 13.34
N GLU A 117 26.24 13.72 12.21
CA GLU A 117 24.93 13.61 11.59
C GLU A 117 23.94 12.84 12.48
N ASN A 118 24.42 11.88 13.28
CA ASN A 118 23.55 11.13 14.20
C ASN A 118 22.96 12.04 15.28
N ASP A 119 23.70 13.03 15.74
CA ASP A 119 23.23 13.98 16.73
C ASP A 119 22.25 14.97 16.11
N ILE A 120 22.50 15.37 14.86
CA ILE A 120 21.58 16.20 14.08
C ILE A 120 20.26 15.46 13.84
N VAL A 121 20.29 14.23 13.31
CA VAL A 121 19.11 13.41 13.06
C VAL A 121 18.32 13.20 14.36
N ARG A 122 18.97 12.82 15.47
CA ARG A 122 18.29 12.63 16.77
C ARG A 122 17.64 13.89 17.35
N ARG A 123 18.13 15.08 16.99
CA ARG A 123 17.48 16.34 17.37
C ARG A 123 16.28 16.63 16.47
N LEU A 124 16.48 16.51 15.16
CA LEU A 124 15.45 16.76 14.14
C LEU A 124 14.27 15.80 14.25
N ASP A 125 14.51 14.52 14.55
CA ASP A 125 13.48 13.49 14.75
C ASP A 125 12.49 13.85 15.88
N LYS A 126 12.88 14.74 16.80
CA LYS A 126 12.02 15.23 17.88
C LYS A 126 11.26 16.51 17.52
N ASP A 127 11.52 17.11 16.36
CA ASP A 127 10.89 18.37 15.96
C ASP A 127 9.45 18.12 15.44
N PRO A 128 8.44 18.80 16.00
CA PRO A 128 7.04 18.59 15.60
C PRO A 128 6.73 19.06 14.18
N GLY A 129 7.59 19.87 13.57
CA GLY A 129 7.46 20.36 12.20
C GLY A 129 7.95 19.38 11.13
N LEU A 130 8.52 18.25 11.53
CA LEU A 130 9.00 17.21 10.61
C LEU A 130 8.05 16.01 10.58
N HIS A 131 7.98 15.39 9.40
CA HIS A 131 7.50 14.03 9.25
C HIS A 131 8.60 13.04 9.62
N ASP A 132 9.82 13.30 9.13
CA ASP A 132 10.99 12.43 9.36
C ASP A 132 12.31 13.19 9.10
N ALA A 133 13.40 12.65 9.64
CA ALA A 133 14.77 13.08 9.38
C ALA A 133 15.71 11.87 9.26
N GLY A 134 16.54 11.83 8.22
CA GLY A 134 17.34 10.64 7.90
C GLY A 134 18.65 10.93 7.15
N PHE A 135 19.41 9.87 6.91
CA PHE A 135 20.67 9.96 6.17
C PHE A 135 20.46 9.95 4.66
N ILE A 136 21.43 10.50 3.94
CA ILE A 136 21.50 10.43 2.47
C ILE A 136 22.50 9.34 2.11
N TYR A 137 22.27 8.63 1.01
CA TYR A 137 23.10 7.54 0.54
C TYR A 137 23.53 7.81 -0.91
N SER A 138 24.72 7.35 -1.28
CA SER A 138 25.23 7.40 -2.66
C SER A 138 25.41 5.99 -3.23
N GLU A 139 25.12 5.87 -4.54
CA GLU A 139 25.34 4.65 -5.37
C GLU A 139 26.81 4.21 -5.44
#